data_AF-A4ARM7-F1
#
_entry.id   AF-A4ARM7-F1
#
_cell.length_a   1.000
_cell.length_b   1.000
_cell.length_c   1.000
_cell.angle_alpha   90.00
_cell.angle_beta   90.00
_cell.angle_gamma   90.00
#
_symmetry.space_group_name_H-M   'P 1'
#
loop_
_entity.id
_entity.type
_entity.pdbx_description
1 polymer ?
#
loop_
_entity_poly.entity_id
_entity_poly.type
_entity_poly.pdbx_seq_one_letter_code
_entity_poly.pdbx_strand_id
1 'polypeptide(L)' 'MSKSIFYHAGCPVCISAEHDIIGLVGSENVEIVNIGEDRSRIVEAETAGVNSVPALVTPNGNTLHINFGASMADVKG' A
#
# COMPACT_ATOMS: atom_id res chain seq x y z
N MET A 1 -5.27 5.12 18.37
CA MET A 1 -5.71 4.76 17.01
C MET A 1 -4.47 4.45 16.21
N SER A 2 -4.37 3.24 15.65
CA SER A 2 -3.26 2.90 14.76
C SER A 2 -3.54 3.55 13.40
N LYS A 3 -2.56 4.27 12.84
CA LYS A 3 -2.69 4.80 11.48
C LYS A 3 -2.60 3.65 10.47
N SER A 4 -3.20 3.83 9.31
CA SER A 4 -2.92 2.92 8.20
C SER A 4 -1.50 3.17 7.70
N ILE A 5 -0.82 2.14 7.20
CA ILE A 5 0.53 2.28 6.64
C ILE A 5 0.47 1.94 5.15
N PHE A 6 0.87 2.88 4.31
CA PHE A 6 0.96 2.71 2.87
C PHE A 6 2.41 2.45 2.46
N TYR A 7 2.71 1.24 1.99
CA TYR A 7 4.03 0.86 1.50
C TYR A 7 4.10 1.00 -0.02
N HIS A 8 5.18 1.62 -0.50
CA HIS A 8 5.45 1.77 -1.93
C HIS A 8 6.96 1.76 -2.23
N ALA A 9 7.33 1.66 -3.51
CA ALA A 9 8.74 1.61 -3.96
C ALA A 9 9.10 2.71 -4.97
N GLY A 10 8.43 3.86 -4.91
CA GLY A 10 8.68 4.99 -5.82
C GLY A 10 8.27 4.80 -7.29
N CYS A 11 7.46 3.78 -7.59
CA CYS A 11 6.95 3.53 -8.94
C CYS A 11 5.97 4.63 -9.39
N PRO A 12 5.82 4.94 -10.69
CA PRO A 12 4.85 5.97 -11.15
C PRO A 12 3.40 5.70 -10.71
N VAL A 13 3.00 4.42 -10.67
CA VAL A 13 1.69 3.97 -10.15
C VAL A 13 1.55 4.26 -8.65
N CYS A 14 2.65 4.24 -7.92
CA CYS A 14 2.68 4.47 -6.47
C CYS A 14 2.31 5.91 -6.12
N ILE A 15 2.74 6.89 -6.93
CA ILE A 15 2.48 8.32 -6.70
C ILE A 15 0.98 8.63 -6.86
N SER A 16 0.34 8.04 -7.88
CA SER A 16 -1.10 8.22 -8.08
C SER A 16 -1.89 7.59 -6.94
N ALA A 17 -1.53 6.37 -6.54
CA ALA A 17 -2.17 5.66 -5.43
C ALA A 17 -2.00 6.39 -4.08
N GLU A 18 -0.84 7.02 -3.84
CA GLU A 18 -0.59 7.81 -2.64
C GLU A 18 -1.55 9.01 -2.55
N HIS A 19 -1.64 9.81 -3.61
CA HIS A 19 -2.54 10.97 -3.65
C HIS A 19 -4.01 10.58 -3.43
N ASP A 20 -4.46 9.50 -4.09
CA ASP A 20 -5.83 9.01 -3.95
C ASP A 20 -6.10 8.52 -2.52
N ILE A 21 -5.16 7.79 -1.91
CA ILE A 21 -5.31 7.34 -0.52
C ILE A 21 -5.36 8.52 0.44
N ILE A 22 -4.44 9.48 0.32
CA ILE A 22 -4.45 10.68 1.15
C ILE A 22 -5.78 11.44 1.00
N GLY A 23 -6.31 11.54 -0.22
CA GLY A 23 -7.61 12.16 -0.48
C GLY A 23 -8.79 11.41 0.15
N LEU A 24 -8.73 10.08 0.23
CA LEU A 24 -9.80 9.24 0.77
C LEU A 24 -9.78 9.15 2.30
N VAL A 25 -8.61 8.94 2.90
CA VAL A 25 -8.49 8.68 4.34
C VAL A 25 -7.96 9.87 5.13
N GLY A 26 -7.38 10.88 4.48
CA GLY A 26 -6.73 12.02 5.12
C GLY A 26 -5.27 11.72 5.49
N SER A 27 -4.39 12.70 5.25
CA SER A 27 -2.94 12.59 5.49
C SER A 27 -2.58 12.26 6.94
N GLU A 28 -3.41 12.66 7.89
CA GLU A 28 -3.21 12.40 9.31
C GLU A 28 -3.50 10.95 9.71
N ASN A 29 -4.25 10.21 8.89
CA ASN A 29 -4.70 8.84 9.17
C ASN A 29 -3.86 7.77 8.44
N VAL A 30 -2.89 8.19 7.61
CA VAL A 30 -2.01 7.30 6.85
C VAL A 30 -0.54 7.67 7.06
N GLU A 31 0.32 6.68 7.25
CA GLU A 31 1.77 6.78 7.19
C GLU A 31 2.24 6.32 5.80
N ILE A 32 3.05 7.13 5.12
CA ILE A 32 3.61 6.78 3.81
C ILE A 32 5.04 6.26 4.01
N VAL A 33 5.31 5.05 3.52
CA VAL A 33 6.61 4.39 3.66
C VAL A 33 7.14 3.98 2.29
N ASN A 34 8.24 4.61 1.86
CA ASN A 34 8.96 4.24 0.66
C ASN A 34 10.01 3.18 0.96
N ILE A 35 9.66 1.90 0.78
CA ILE A 35 10.59 0.77 0.99
C ILE A 35 11.68 0.66 -0.09
N GLY A 36 11.57 1.44 -1.17
CA GLY A 36 12.65 1.63 -2.14
C GLY A 36 13.82 2.44 -1.56
N GLU A 37 13.53 3.35 -0.62
CA GLU A 37 14.52 4.19 0.07
C GLU A 37 14.85 3.64 1.47
N ASP A 38 13.82 3.38 2.30
CA ASP A 38 13.99 2.79 3.62
C ASP A 38 13.77 1.28 3.59
N ARG A 39 14.81 0.57 3.17
CA ARG A 39 14.80 -0.90 3.08
C ARG A 39 14.68 -1.60 4.44
N SER A 40 14.88 -0.89 5.55
CA SER A 40 14.75 -1.49 6.89
C SER A 40 13.31 -1.89 7.23
N ARG A 41 12.34 -1.22 6.59
CA ARG A 41 10.90 -1.46 6.76
C ARG A 41 10.36 -2.64 5.95
N ILE A 42 11.19 -3.30 5.13
CA ILE A 42 10.75 -4.44 4.31
C ILE A 42 10.26 -5.59 5.19
N VAL A 43 11.02 -5.95 6.23
CA VAL A 43 10.65 -7.05 7.15
C VAL A 43 9.33 -6.77 7.87
N GLU A 44 9.09 -5.50 8.23
CA GLU A 44 7.83 -5.07 8.82
C GLU A 44 6.67 -5.23 7.84
N ALA A 45 6.84 -4.77 6.59
CA ALA A 45 5.82 -4.90 5.55
C ALA A 45 5.49 -6.38 5.27
N GLU A 46 6.50 -7.25 5.15
CA GLU A 46 6.31 -8.69 4.96
C GLU A 46 5.56 -9.32 6.13
N THR A 47 5.93 -8.95 7.37
CA THR A 47 5.25 -9.43 8.59
C THR A 47 3.79 -8.96 8.65
N ALA A 48 3.50 -7.78 8.11
CA ALA A 48 2.14 -7.27 7.97
C ALA A 48 1.36 -7.92 6.79
N GLY A 49 1.96 -8.83 6.02
CA GLY A 49 1.31 -9.52 4.90
C GLY A 49 1.37 -8.78 3.57
N VAL A 50 2.30 -7.83 3.41
CA VAL A 50 2.56 -7.16 2.14
C VAL A 50 3.35 -8.11 1.23
N ASN A 51 2.72 -8.54 0.13
CA ASN A 51 3.31 -9.42 -0.88
C ASN A 51 3.71 -8.67 -2.16
N SER A 52 3.16 -7.47 -2.34
CA SER A 52 3.40 -6.58 -3.48
C SER A 52 3.16 -5.15 -3.05
N VAL A 53 3.81 -4.20 -3.72
CA VAL A 53 3.57 -2.76 -3.54
C VAL A 53 3.12 -2.14 -4.86
N PRO A 54 2.26 -1.10 -4.84
CA PRO A 54 1.73 -0.39 -3.67
C PRO A 54 0.71 -1.20 -2.84
N ALA A 55 0.78 -1.07 -1.51
CA ALA A 55 -0.16 -1.73 -0.60
C ALA A 55 -0.48 -0.88 0.64
N LEU A 56 -1.70 -1.01 1.15
CA LEU A 56 -2.17 -0.34 2.36
C LEU A 56 -2.45 -1.37 3.47
N VAL A 57 -1.76 -1.24 4.59
CA VAL A 57 -2.05 -1.98 5.82
C VAL A 57 -3.00 -1.15 6.67
N THR A 58 -4.18 -1.70 6.93
CA THR A 58 -5.24 -1.05 7.71
C THR A 58 -4.98 -1.16 9.22
N PRO A 59 -5.63 -0.32 10.06
CA PRO A 59 -5.48 -0.38 11.52
C PRO A 59 -5.93 -1.72 12.13
N ASN A 60 -6.75 -2.48 11.40
CA ASN A 60 -7.27 -3.78 11.80
C ASN A 60 -6.33 -4.94 11.39
N GLY A 61 -5.16 -4.64 10.81
CA GLY A 61 -4.17 -5.62 10.38
C GLY A 61 -4.43 -6.26 9.01
N ASN A 62 -5.45 -5.81 8.28
CA ASN A 62 -5.69 -6.28 6.91
C ASN A 62 -4.77 -5.54 5.93
N THR A 63 -4.22 -6.28 4.97
CA THR A 63 -3.40 -5.71 3.89
C THR A 63 -4.19 -5.69 2.59
N LEU A 64 -4.26 -4.51 1.98
CA LEU A 64 -4.92 -4.26 0.71
C LEU A 64 -3.84 -3.99 -0.35
N HIS A 65 -3.61 -4.94 -1.24
CA HIS A 65 -2.70 -4.73 -2.37
C HIS A 65 -3.42 -3.96 -3.48
N ILE A 66 -2.81 -2.87 -3.96
CA ILE A 66 -3.41 -1.99 -4.95
C ILE A 66 -2.82 -2.34 -6.32
N ASN A 67 -3.70 -2.48 -7.31
CA ASN A 67 -3.33 -2.93 -8.65
C ASN A 67 -2.64 -4.31 -8.64
N PHE A 68 -3.02 -5.17 -7.71
CA PHE A 68 -2.54 -6.55 -7.60
C PHE A 68 -3.73 -7.50 -7.54
N GLY A 69 -3.89 -8.32 -8.57
CA GLY A 69 -5.02 -9.24 -8.69
C GLY A 69 -5.29 -9.64 -10.14
N ALA A 70 -6.47 -10.21 -10.36
CA ALA A 70 -6.94 -10.60 -11.69
C ALA A 70 -7.19 -9.37 -12.57
N SER A 71 -6.82 -9.45 -13.84
CA SER A 71 -7.16 -8.43 -14.82
C SER A 71 -8.66 -8.44 -15.12
N MET A 72 -9.18 -7.36 -15.72
CA MET A 72 -10.57 -7.34 -16.20
C MET A 72 -10.83 -8.38 -17.29
N ALA A 73 -9.80 -8.84 -18.00
CA ALA A 73 -9.93 -9.93 -18.96
C ALA A 73 -10.11 -11.27 -18.23
N ASP A 74 -9.29 -11.53 -17.22
CA ASP A 74 -9.35 -12.77 -16.43
C ASP A 74 -10.71 -12.99 -15.75
N VAL A 75 -11.40 -11.91 -15.36
CA VAL A 75 -12.73 -11.98 -14.73
C VAL A 75 -13.90 -11.94 -15.70
N LYS A 76 -13.69 -11.50 -16.95
CA LYS A 76 -14.75 -11.44 -17.97
C LYS A 76 -14.91 -12.74 -18.75
N GLY A 77 -13.84 -13.55 -18.84
CA GLY A 77 -13.80 -14.76 -19.66
C GLY A 77 -13.44 -14.47 -21.10
#